data_AF-A0A5M7BKR7-F1
#
_entry.id   AF-A0A5M7BKR7-F1
#
_cell.length_a   1.000
_cell.length_b   1.000
_cell.length_c   1.000
_cell.angle_alpha   90.00
_cell.angle_beta   90.00
_cell.angle_gamma   90.00
#
_symmetry.space_group_name_H-M   'P 1'
#
loop_
_entity.id
_entity.type
_entity.pdbx_description
1 polymer ?
#
loop_
_entity_poly.entity_id
_entity_poly.type
_entity_poly.pdbx_seq_one_letter_code
_entity_poly.pdbx_strand_id
1 'polypeptide(L)'
;MKELDLLLEVAERRDRPADLIWPAAAAAIELLWWHDRSADALHLAETTIRDLAANPGRLFAQRIPFREALMVGALVNGLDPVERLSALSEVVPADTVMGKSLRWTVENYGRPYDAFELSGGSEWSRESKPLKRIEQALSERDLTQLDEAERYRLWGGTHHCRQYGVARRLLDETGEYPPIWYVATWMAGHMVEDGEVDLASALILNAFPDWHPYEVWDVAPTGPVVQPRLRPAVTPEIREAVLGRVDISRIPGVA
;
A
#
# COMPACT_ATOMS: atom_id res chain seq x y z
N MET A 1 0.66 -11.20 -16.74
CA MET A 1 -0.67 -11.89 -16.81
C MET A 1 -0.51 -13.36 -16.47
N LYS A 2 0.47 -14.05 -17.07
CA LYS A 2 0.88 -15.41 -16.68
C LYS A 2 1.19 -15.55 -15.18
N GLU A 3 1.80 -14.53 -14.58
CA GLU A 3 2.17 -14.48 -13.16
C GLU A 3 0.93 -14.52 -12.26
N LEU A 4 -0.07 -13.68 -12.57
CA LEU A 4 -1.34 -13.66 -11.86
C LEU A 4 -2.07 -15.01 -11.97
N ASP A 5 -2.16 -15.57 -13.18
CA ASP A 5 -2.84 -16.84 -13.39
C ASP A 5 -2.21 -17.97 -12.56
N LEU A 6 -0.88 -18.03 -12.51
CA LEU A 6 -0.16 -19.02 -11.70
C LEU A 6 -0.38 -18.81 -10.19
N LEU A 7 -0.40 -17.56 -9.72
CA LEU A 7 -0.67 -17.26 -8.32
C LEU A 7 -2.10 -17.65 -7.92
N LEU A 8 -3.09 -17.38 -8.78
CA LEU A 8 -4.47 -17.80 -8.56
C LEU A 8 -4.58 -19.33 -8.50
N GLU A 9 -3.93 -20.04 -9.43
CA GLU A 9 -3.91 -21.50 -9.43
C GLU A 9 -3.37 -22.06 -8.10
N VAL A 10 -2.28 -21.50 -7.57
CA VAL A 10 -1.72 -21.91 -6.28
C VAL A 10 -2.65 -21.54 -5.13
N ALA A 11 -3.20 -20.33 -5.14
CA ALA A 11 -4.10 -19.82 -4.11
C ALA A 11 -5.42 -20.61 -4.03
N GLU A 12 -5.81 -21.31 -5.09
CA GLU A 12 -7.04 -22.13 -5.15
C GLU A 12 -6.83 -23.59 -4.68
N ARG A 13 -5.59 -24.07 -4.54
CA ARG A 13 -5.28 -25.47 -4.18
C ARG A 13 -5.54 -25.80 -2.70
N ARG A 14 -6.77 -26.22 -2.37
CA ARG A 14 -7.20 -26.58 -1.01
C ARG A 14 -6.56 -27.86 -0.43
N ASP A 15 -5.90 -28.64 -1.27
CA ASP A 15 -5.19 -29.87 -0.89
C ASP A 15 -3.74 -29.61 -0.45
N ARG A 16 -3.28 -28.35 -0.46
CA ARG A 16 -1.90 -27.98 -0.14
C ARG A 16 -1.77 -27.36 1.26
N PRO A 17 -0.56 -27.34 1.83
CA PRO A 17 -0.30 -26.64 3.09
C PRO A 17 -0.67 -25.15 2.99
N ALA A 18 -1.29 -24.61 4.04
CA ALA A 18 -1.68 -23.21 4.13
C ALA A 18 -0.52 -22.23 3.83
N ASP A 19 0.69 -22.57 4.27
CA ASP A 19 1.92 -21.78 4.04
C ASP A 19 2.39 -21.72 2.58
N LEU A 20 1.76 -22.47 1.66
CA LEU A 20 1.91 -22.31 0.21
C LEU A 20 0.76 -21.47 -0.39
N ILE A 21 -0.44 -21.58 0.18
CA ILE A 21 -1.66 -20.97 -0.35
C ILE A 21 -1.71 -19.47 -0.04
N TRP A 22 -1.54 -19.10 1.23
CA TRP A 22 -1.76 -17.71 1.64
C TRP A 22 -0.76 -16.70 1.04
N PRO A 23 0.55 -17.03 0.86
CA PRO A 23 1.46 -16.08 0.23
C PRO A 23 1.10 -15.84 -1.25
N ALA A 24 0.67 -16.89 -1.96
CA ALA A 24 0.21 -16.77 -3.33
C ALA A 24 -1.07 -15.93 -3.42
N ALA A 25 -2.02 -16.13 -2.50
CA ALA A 25 -3.23 -15.31 -2.42
C ALA A 25 -2.92 -13.83 -2.14
N ALA A 26 -1.98 -13.54 -1.23
CA ALA A 26 -1.55 -12.17 -0.94
C ALA A 26 -0.93 -11.48 -2.16
N ALA A 27 0.00 -12.15 -2.84
CA ALA A 27 0.60 -11.62 -4.07
C ALA A 27 -0.42 -11.46 -5.21
N ALA A 28 -1.34 -12.42 -5.37
CA ALA A 28 -2.39 -12.33 -6.37
C ALA A 28 -3.30 -11.11 -6.13
N ILE A 29 -3.66 -10.81 -4.88
CA ILE A 29 -4.44 -9.62 -4.51
C ILE A 29 -3.75 -8.33 -4.99
N GLU A 30 -2.43 -8.21 -4.80
CA GLU A 30 -1.69 -7.03 -5.24
C GLU A 30 -1.75 -6.87 -6.76
N LEU A 31 -1.55 -7.96 -7.51
CA LEU A 31 -1.65 -7.95 -8.97
C LEU A 31 -3.09 -7.68 -9.44
N LEU A 32 -4.11 -8.20 -8.75
CA LEU A 32 -5.50 -7.93 -9.07
C LEU A 32 -5.82 -6.43 -8.98
N TRP A 33 -5.30 -5.70 -7.99
CA TRP A 33 -5.45 -4.24 -7.94
C TRP A 33 -4.76 -3.54 -9.09
N TRP A 34 -3.54 -3.96 -9.44
CA TRP A 34 -2.84 -3.46 -10.63
C TRP A 34 -3.51 -3.80 -11.95
N HIS A 35 -4.51 -4.69 -11.94
CA HIS A 35 -5.38 -5.04 -13.07
C HIS A 35 -6.81 -4.48 -12.95
N ASP A 36 -7.09 -3.59 -11.98
CA ASP A 36 -8.43 -3.02 -11.73
C ASP A 36 -9.49 -4.07 -11.34
N ARG A 37 -9.07 -5.21 -10.77
CA ARG A 37 -9.92 -6.35 -10.39
C ARG A 37 -10.19 -6.38 -8.87
N SER A 38 -10.62 -5.26 -8.29
CA SER A 38 -10.84 -5.13 -6.84
C SER A 38 -11.93 -6.07 -6.28
N ALA A 39 -12.92 -6.45 -7.09
CA ALA A 39 -13.94 -7.44 -6.72
C ALA A 39 -13.34 -8.84 -6.55
N ASP A 40 -12.42 -9.23 -7.43
CA ASP A 40 -11.74 -10.52 -7.35
C ASP A 40 -10.75 -10.55 -6.18
N ALA A 41 -10.09 -9.42 -5.91
CA ALA A 41 -9.23 -9.27 -4.73
C ALA A 41 -10.02 -9.45 -3.42
N LEU A 42 -11.22 -8.84 -3.33
CA LEU A 42 -12.15 -9.05 -2.22
C LEU A 42 -12.52 -10.53 -2.08
N HIS A 43 -12.97 -11.15 -3.16
CA HIS A 43 -13.39 -12.56 -3.14
C HIS A 43 -12.25 -13.49 -2.71
N LEU A 44 -11.04 -13.27 -3.23
CA LEU A 44 -9.86 -14.06 -2.89
C LEU A 44 -9.46 -13.91 -1.41
N ALA A 45 -9.52 -12.69 -0.86
CA ALA A 45 -9.27 -12.46 0.56
C ALA A 45 -10.29 -13.18 1.44
N GLU A 46 -11.58 -13.07 1.12
CA GLU A 46 -12.64 -13.70 1.90
C GLU A 46 -12.53 -15.24 1.88
N THR A 47 -12.36 -15.83 0.70
CA THR A 47 -12.27 -17.28 0.54
C THR A 47 -11.03 -17.83 1.23
N THR A 48 -9.86 -17.18 1.04
CA THR A 48 -8.62 -17.63 1.68
C THR A 48 -8.70 -17.62 3.20
N ILE A 49 -9.26 -16.56 3.81
CA ILE A 49 -9.43 -16.50 5.27
C ILE A 49 -10.37 -17.60 5.75
N ARG A 50 -11.53 -17.77 5.11
CA ARG A 50 -12.53 -18.77 5.52
C ARG A 50 -11.99 -20.20 5.40
N ASP A 51 -11.36 -20.51 4.27
CA ASP A 51 -10.91 -21.86 3.96
C ASP A 51 -9.70 -22.28 4.82
N LEU A 52 -8.85 -21.33 5.18
CA LEU A 52 -7.67 -21.58 6.01
C LEU A 52 -7.92 -21.34 7.51
N ALA A 53 -9.12 -20.92 7.93
CA ALA A 53 -9.39 -20.56 9.32
C ALA A 53 -9.06 -21.68 10.33
N ALA A 54 -9.36 -22.93 9.96
CA ALA A 54 -9.09 -24.09 10.81
C ALA A 54 -7.61 -24.51 10.84
N ASN A 55 -6.85 -24.20 9.79
CA ASN A 55 -5.42 -24.51 9.69
C ASN A 55 -4.68 -23.35 8.99
N PRO A 56 -4.46 -22.23 9.68
CA PRO A 56 -4.00 -20.99 9.04
C PRO A 56 -2.52 -21.00 8.67
N GLY A 57 -1.74 -21.98 9.14
CA GLY A 57 -0.28 -21.89 9.10
C GLY A 57 0.19 -20.59 9.74
N ARG A 58 0.98 -19.79 9.02
CA ARG A 58 1.45 -18.47 9.47
C ARG A 58 0.55 -17.30 9.08
N LEU A 59 -0.57 -17.54 8.40
CA LEU A 59 -1.49 -16.50 7.90
C LEU A 59 -1.82 -15.43 8.96
N PHE A 60 -2.27 -15.86 10.15
CA PHE A 60 -2.72 -14.92 11.19
C PHE A 60 -1.59 -14.15 11.88
N ALA A 61 -0.34 -14.54 11.70
CA ALA A 61 0.83 -13.86 12.25
C ALA A 61 1.34 -12.71 11.37
N GLN A 62 0.71 -12.47 10.21
CA GLN A 62 1.22 -11.56 9.19
C GLN A 62 0.33 -10.33 9.02
N ARG A 63 0.93 -9.23 8.55
CA ARG A 63 0.23 -8.02 8.10
C ARG A 63 0.19 -7.99 6.58
N ILE A 64 -0.71 -8.78 6.02
CA ILE A 64 -0.89 -8.98 4.58
C ILE A 64 -1.99 -8.06 4.00
N PRO A 65 -2.06 -7.87 2.67
CA PRO A 65 -3.02 -6.97 2.01
C PRO A 65 -4.51 -7.35 2.14
N PHE A 66 -4.87 -8.36 2.94
CA PHE A 66 -6.24 -8.86 3.03
C PHE A 66 -7.20 -7.84 3.64
N ARG A 67 -6.75 -7.06 4.64
CA ARG A 67 -7.57 -5.99 5.22
C ARG A 67 -7.96 -4.96 4.16
N GLU A 68 -6.98 -4.48 3.41
CA GLU A 68 -7.16 -3.53 2.32
C GLU A 68 -8.06 -4.13 1.23
N ALA A 69 -7.93 -5.41 0.90
CA ALA A 69 -8.77 -6.08 -0.11
C ALA A 69 -10.24 -6.13 0.31
N LEU A 70 -10.49 -6.45 1.57
CA LEU A 70 -11.84 -6.45 2.15
C LEU A 70 -12.44 -5.04 2.13
N MET A 71 -11.67 -4.05 2.56
CA MET A 71 -12.16 -2.68 2.67
C MET A 71 -12.35 -2.00 1.31
N VAL A 72 -11.30 -1.94 0.49
CA VAL A 72 -11.34 -1.27 -0.82
C VAL A 72 -12.20 -2.03 -1.81
N GLY A 73 -12.11 -3.36 -1.81
CA GLY A 73 -12.97 -4.19 -2.64
C GLY A 73 -14.44 -4.02 -2.30
N ALA A 74 -14.83 -3.95 -1.02
CA ALA A 74 -16.22 -3.68 -0.66
C ALA A 74 -16.67 -2.29 -1.11
N LEU A 75 -15.88 -1.24 -0.83
CA LEU A 75 -16.20 0.15 -1.18
C LEU A 75 -16.38 0.35 -2.69
N VAL A 76 -15.44 -0.15 -3.50
CA VAL A 76 -15.49 -0.02 -4.96
C VAL A 76 -16.71 -0.74 -5.56
N ASN A 77 -17.18 -1.80 -4.90
CA ASN A 77 -18.35 -2.57 -5.34
C ASN A 77 -19.66 -2.15 -4.66
N GLY A 78 -19.68 -1.03 -3.91
CA GLY A 78 -20.90 -0.53 -3.25
C GLY A 78 -21.42 -1.42 -2.12
N LEU A 79 -20.53 -2.23 -1.52
CA LEU A 79 -20.83 -3.09 -0.38
C LEU A 79 -20.40 -2.42 0.93
N ASP A 80 -20.96 -2.87 2.06
CA ASP A 80 -20.53 -2.41 3.38
C ASP A 80 -19.23 -3.13 3.82
N PRO A 81 -18.08 -2.42 3.91
CA PRO A 81 -16.84 -3.03 4.37
C PRO A 81 -16.92 -3.47 5.85
N VAL A 82 -17.72 -2.83 6.69
CA VAL A 82 -17.85 -3.20 8.11
C VAL A 82 -18.48 -4.57 8.24
N GLU A 83 -19.53 -4.86 7.46
CA GLU A 83 -20.17 -6.18 7.42
C GLU A 83 -19.14 -7.27 7.06
N ARG A 84 -18.34 -7.05 6.00
CA ARG A 84 -17.35 -8.03 5.53
C ARG A 84 -16.21 -8.24 6.52
N LEU A 85 -15.64 -7.17 7.04
CA LEU A 85 -14.58 -7.21 8.03
C LEU A 85 -15.05 -7.88 9.33
N SER A 86 -16.28 -7.60 9.77
CA SER A 86 -16.86 -8.19 10.99
C SER A 86 -17.07 -9.69 10.81
N ALA A 87 -17.66 -10.12 9.69
CA ALA A 87 -17.89 -11.55 9.42
C ALA A 87 -16.59 -12.37 9.42
N LEU A 88 -15.48 -11.80 8.92
CA LEU A 88 -14.19 -12.47 8.96
C LEU A 88 -13.48 -12.37 10.30
N SER A 89 -13.73 -11.31 11.07
CA SER A 89 -13.21 -11.19 12.44
C SER A 89 -13.73 -12.29 13.38
N GLU A 90 -14.87 -12.90 13.07
CA GLU A 90 -15.44 -14.03 13.83
C GLU A 90 -14.66 -15.34 13.64
N VAL A 91 -13.97 -15.51 12.51
CA VAL A 91 -13.20 -16.73 12.21
C VAL A 91 -11.70 -16.58 12.44
N VAL A 92 -11.23 -15.35 12.70
CA VAL A 92 -9.82 -15.04 12.98
C VAL A 92 -9.62 -14.83 14.49
N PRO A 93 -8.72 -15.56 15.16
CA PRO A 93 -8.48 -15.36 16.58
C PRO A 93 -8.05 -13.92 16.91
N ALA A 94 -8.73 -13.33 17.89
CA ALA A 94 -8.70 -11.90 18.21
C ALA A 94 -7.34 -11.35 18.68
N ASP A 95 -6.44 -12.21 19.14
CA ASP A 95 -5.11 -11.89 19.67
C ASP A 95 -3.98 -11.99 18.64
N THR A 96 -4.28 -12.53 17.46
CA THR A 96 -3.36 -12.63 16.32
C THR A 96 -3.11 -11.26 15.67
N VAL A 97 -2.07 -11.17 14.83
CA VAL A 97 -1.76 -9.93 14.10
C VAL A 97 -2.91 -9.56 13.16
N MET A 98 -3.43 -10.53 12.41
CA MET A 98 -4.58 -10.32 11.53
C MET A 98 -5.85 -9.95 12.33
N GLY A 99 -6.17 -10.68 13.40
CA GLY A 99 -7.36 -10.39 14.21
C GLY A 99 -7.34 -9.00 14.83
N LYS A 100 -6.19 -8.57 15.36
CA LYS A 100 -5.98 -7.20 15.84
C LYS A 100 -6.15 -6.17 14.73
N SER A 101 -5.62 -6.43 13.54
CA SER A 101 -5.72 -5.53 12.39
C SER A 101 -7.18 -5.37 11.92
N LEU A 102 -7.92 -6.47 11.76
CA LEU A 102 -9.33 -6.44 11.35
C LEU A 102 -10.20 -5.71 12.36
N ARG A 103 -10.06 -6.04 13.65
CA ARG A 103 -10.80 -5.36 14.73
C ARG A 103 -10.50 -3.87 14.77
N TRP A 104 -9.22 -3.49 14.70
CA TRP A 104 -8.83 -2.07 14.68
C TRP A 104 -9.49 -1.34 13.50
N THR A 105 -9.55 -1.96 12.31
CA THR A 105 -10.22 -1.35 11.16
C THR A 105 -11.72 -1.18 11.38
N VAL A 106 -12.42 -2.19 11.90
CA VAL A 106 -13.86 -2.08 12.23
C VAL A 106 -14.12 -0.96 13.25
N GLU A 107 -13.31 -0.89 14.32
CA GLU A 107 -13.46 0.11 15.38
C GLU A 107 -13.19 1.55 14.92
N ASN A 108 -12.32 1.72 13.92
CA ASN A 108 -11.92 3.02 13.38
C ASN A 108 -12.63 3.38 12.07
N TYR A 109 -13.44 2.48 11.52
CA TYR A 109 -14.24 2.77 10.32
C TYR A 109 -15.33 3.80 10.64
N GLY A 110 -15.46 4.83 9.80
CA GLY A 110 -16.48 5.87 9.94
C GLY A 110 -16.27 6.84 11.11
N ARG A 111 -15.10 6.81 11.78
CA ARG A 111 -14.69 7.78 12.80
C ARG A 111 -13.38 8.40 12.37
N PRO A 112 -13.13 9.70 12.66
CA PRO A 112 -12.96 10.79 11.66
C PRO A 112 -12.13 10.51 10.39
N TYR A 113 -11.51 9.34 10.26
CA TYR A 113 -10.76 8.84 9.12
C TYR A 113 -11.69 8.48 7.96
N ASP A 114 -11.33 8.97 6.77
CA ASP A 114 -11.80 8.41 5.49
C ASP A 114 -11.44 6.92 5.45
N ALA A 115 -12.27 6.06 4.85
CA ALA A 115 -12.00 4.63 4.80
C ALA A 115 -10.65 4.32 4.13
N PHE A 116 -10.27 5.12 3.13
CA PHE A 116 -8.98 5.00 2.47
C PHE A 116 -7.79 5.49 3.34
N GLU A 117 -8.05 6.25 4.41
CA GLU A 117 -7.06 6.61 5.43
C GLU A 117 -6.63 5.43 6.32
N LEU A 118 -7.39 4.33 6.29
CA LEU A 118 -7.06 3.10 7.02
C LEU A 118 -6.10 2.19 6.24
N SER A 119 -5.89 2.48 4.95
CA SER A 119 -4.90 1.82 4.09
C SER A 119 -3.50 2.43 4.29
N GLY A 120 -2.45 1.77 3.80
CA GLY A 120 -1.10 2.36 3.79
C GLY A 120 -1.01 3.62 2.91
N GLY A 121 -0.16 4.57 3.29
CA GLY A 121 0.22 5.72 2.45
C GLY A 121 -0.71 6.93 2.48
N SER A 122 -1.80 6.91 3.25
CA SER A 122 -2.92 7.87 3.21
C SER A 122 -2.89 8.99 4.25
N GLU A 123 -1.71 9.54 4.55
CA GLU A 123 -1.59 10.56 5.61
C GLU A 123 -1.79 12.01 5.13
N TRP A 124 -2.15 12.22 3.86
CA TRP A 124 -2.25 13.55 3.22
C TRP A 124 -3.35 14.46 3.77
N SER A 125 -4.46 13.92 4.25
CA SER A 125 -5.57 14.72 4.83
C SER A 125 -5.35 15.10 6.29
N ARG A 126 -4.31 14.56 6.93
CA ARG A 126 -4.11 14.74 8.37
C ARG A 126 -3.40 16.05 8.65
N GLU A 127 -3.73 16.65 9.79
CA GLU A 127 -3.11 17.90 10.23
C GLU A 127 -1.58 17.78 10.30
N SER A 128 -0.91 18.82 9.78
CA SER A 128 0.54 18.97 9.84
C SER A 128 1.02 19.20 11.27
N LYS A 129 2.21 18.71 11.59
CA LYS A 129 2.89 18.94 12.87
C LYS A 129 4.20 19.68 12.64
N PRO A 130 4.69 20.49 13.59
CA PRO A 130 6.00 21.12 13.45
C PRO A 130 7.10 20.10 13.16
N LEU A 131 8.09 20.48 12.35
CA LEU A 131 9.30 19.68 12.18
C LEU A 131 10.03 19.54 13.51
N LYS A 132 10.72 18.41 13.67
CA LYS A 132 11.66 18.24 14.77
C LYS A 132 12.85 19.17 14.57
N ARG A 133 13.57 19.49 15.66
CA ARG A 133 14.61 20.54 15.70
C ARG A 133 15.64 20.44 14.57
N ILE A 134 16.10 19.23 14.25
CA ILE A 134 17.14 19.02 13.23
C ILE A 134 16.57 19.29 11.84
N GLU A 135 15.41 18.72 11.54
CA GLU A 135 14.71 18.86 10.26
C GLU A 135 14.26 20.31 10.04
N GLN A 136 13.83 21.00 11.10
CA GLN A 136 13.53 22.44 11.07
C GLN A 136 14.77 23.25 10.66
N ALA A 137 15.92 23.01 11.29
CA ALA A 137 17.16 23.70 10.96
C ALA A 137 17.64 23.41 9.53
N LEU A 138 17.42 22.18 9.01
CA LEU A 138 17.68 21.86 7.61
C LEU A 138 16.74 22.62 6.67
N SER A 139 15.46 22.74 7.02
CA SER A 139 14.47 23.46 6.21
C SER A 139 14.69 24.98 6.15
N GLU A 140 15.47 25.56 7.06
CA GLU A 140 15.75 27.00 7.09
C GLU A 140 17.01 27.39 6.30
N ARG A 141 17.77 26.40 5.81
CA ARG A 141 18.95 26.60 4.96
C ARG A 141 18.56 26.73 3.48
N ASP A 142 19.53 27.15 2.67
CA ASP A 142 19.47 26.97 1.21
C ASP A 142 19.43 25.46 0.89
N LEU A 143 18.31 25.00 0.31
CA LEU A 143 18.05 23.58 0.08
C LEU A 143 18.99 22.99 -0.99
N THR A 144 19.50 23.83 -1.89
CA THR A 144 20.47 23.43 -2.93
C THR A 144 21.85 23.10 -2.37
N GLN A 145 22.14 23.53 -1.13
CA GLN A 145 23.40 23.30 -0.43
C GLN A 145 23.33 22.14 0.58
N LEU A 146 22.17 21.49 0.72
CA LEU A 146 22.07 20.28 1.55
C LEU A 146 22.80 19.13 0.87
N ASP A 147 23.51 18.31 1.62
CA ASP A 147 24.05 17.06 1.07
C ASP A 147 22.96 15.96 0.94
N GLU A 148 23.30 14.83 0.34
CA GLU A 148 22.37 13.71 0.12
C GLU A 148 21.75 13.18 1.43
N ALA A 149 22.54 13.05 2.50
CA ALA A 149 22.06 12.54 3.78
C ALA A 149 21.13 13.53 4.48
N GLU A 150 21.44 14.83 4.38
CA GLU A 150 20.60 15.93 4.85
C GLU A 150 19.28 15.99 4.09
N ARG A 151 19.30 15.85 2.76
CA ARG A 151 18.08 15.79 1.93
C ARG A 151 17.24 14.57 2.25
N TYR A 152 17.85 13.38 2.32
CA TYR A 152 17.16 12.14 2.70
C TYR A 152 16.46 12.29 4.06
N ARG A 153 17.17 12.88 5.04
CA ARG A 153 16.61 13.15 6.36
C ARG A 153 15.44 14.14 6.30
N LEU A 154 15.57 15.21 5.53
CA LEU A 154 14.50 16.21 5.37
C LEU A 154 13.27 15.61 4.69
N TRP A 155 13.44 14.76 3.67
CA TRP A 155 12.34 14.00 3.06
C TRP A 155 11.57 13.16 4.08
N GLY A 156 12.28 12.34 4.87
CA GLY A 156 11.64 11.53 5.91
C GLY A 156 10.97 12.37 7.00
N GLY A 157 11.59 13.49 7.39
CA GLY A 157 11.08 14.43 8.38
C GLY A 157 9.80 15.13 7.94
N THR A 158 9.76 15.62 6.70
CA THR A 158 8.60 16.29 6.13
C THR A 158 7.41 15.35 6.03
N HIS A 159 7.58 14.12 5.56
CA HIS A 159 6.52 13.11 5.55
C HIS A 159 5.99 12.81 6.97
N HIS A 160 6.87 12.49 7.93
CA HIS A 160 6.46 12.13 9.29
C HIS A 160 5.70 13.26 10.01
N CYS A 161 6.08 14.51 9.73
CA CYS A 161 5.44 15.70 10.25
C CYS A 161 4.35 16.28 9.32
N ARG A 162 4.06 15.65 8.18
CA ARG A 162 3.07 16.10 7.18
C ARG A 162 3.28 17.53 6.70
N GLN A 163 4.54 17.89 6.47
CA GLN A 163 4.99 19.21 6.02
C GLN A 163 5.13 19.25 4.50
N TYR A 164 3.99 19.12 3.79
CA TYR A 164 3.98 19.07 2.32
C TYR A 164 4.61 20.30 1.68
N GLY A 165 4.34 21.51 2.21
CA GLY A 165 4.94 22.74 1.67
C GLY A 165 6.48 22.74 1.71
N VAL A 166 7.08 22.16 2.76
CA VAL A 166 8.55 22.04 2.85
C VAL A 166 9.07 20.98 1.87
N ALA A 167 8.38 19.84 1.78
CA ALA A 167 8.70 18.78 0.83
C ALA A 167 8.61 19.29 -0.62
N ARG A 168 7.56 20.05 -0.94
CA ARG A 168 7.37 20.65 -2.26
C ARG A 168 8.48 21.64 -2.61
N ARG A 169 8.80 22.54 -1.68
CA ARG A 169 9.91 23.49 -1.89
C ARG A 169 11.25 22.77 -2.11
N LEU A 170 11.50 21.67 -1.41
CA LEU A 170 12.70 20.86 -1.63
C LEU A 170 12.76 20.30 -3.06
N LEU A 171 11.64 19.77 -3.59
CA LEU A 171 11.55 19.34 -4.99
C LEU A 171 11.77 20.50 -5.95
N ASP A 172 11.07 21.62 -5.75
CA ASP A 172 11.11 22.76 -6.68
C ASP A 172 12.50 23.42 -6.75
N GLU A 173 13.18 23.55 -5.61
CA GLU A 173 14.50 24.21 -5.54
C GLU A 173 15.64 23.31 -6.02
N THR A 174 15.55 21.99 -5.82
CA THR A 174 16.63 21.05 -6.16
C THR A 174 16.41 20.32 -7.48
N GLY A 175 15.16 20.20 -7.93
CA GLY A 175 14.77 19.33 -9.04
C GLY A 175 14.90 17.83 -8.73
N GLU A 176 15.20 17.45 -7.48
CA GLU A 176 15.41 16.07 -7.08
C GLU A 176 14.13 15.43 -6.50
N TYR A 177 13.79 14.25 -7.00
CA TYR A 177 12.69 13.45 -6.46
C TYR A 177 13.08 12.79 -5.13
N PRO A 178 12.11 12.57 -4.22
CA PRO A 178 12.38 11.84 -2.97
C PRO A 178 12.78 10.39 -3.27
N PRO A 179 13.95 9.91 -2.81
CA PRO A 179 14.40 8.51 -3.00
C PRO A 179 13.74 7.56 -1.99
N ILE A 180 12.51 7.88 -1.57
CA ILE A 180 11.79 7.17 -0.50
C ILE A 180 10.36 6.95 -0.98
N TRP A 181 10.04 5.71 -1.33
CA TRP A 181 8.75 5.35 -1.94
C TRP A 181 7.54 5.95 -1.22
N TYR A 182 7.45 5.78 0.11
CA TYR A 182 6.29 6.26 0.85
C TYR A 182 6.18 7.80 0.89
N VAL A 183 7.33 8.51 0.89
CA VAL A 183 7.36 9.98 0.79
C VAL A 183 6.87 10.40 -0.59
N ALA A 184 7.33 9.70 -1.63
CA ALA A 184 6.91 9.94 -3.00
C ALA A 184 5.40 9.77 -3.15
N THR A 185 4.85 8.62 -2.73
CA THR A 185 3.41 8.38 -2.81
C THR A 185 2.58 9.39 -2.01
N TRP A 186 3.07 9.83 -0.85
CA TRP A 186 2.37 10.86 -0.07
C TRP A 186 2.35 12.21 -0.78
N MET A 187 3.49 12.66 -1.32
CA MET A 187 3.59 13.90 -2.08
C MET A 187 2.75 13.85 -3.36
N ALA A 188 2.78 12.73 -4.08
CA ALA A 188 1.95 12.51 -5.27
C ALA A 188 0.45 12.67 -4.94
N GLY A 189 0.01 12.26 -3.74
CA GLY A 189 -1.37 12.43 -3.29
C GLY A 189 -1.77 13.90 -3.21
N HIS A 190 -0.93 14.73 -2.60
CA HIS A 190 -1.14 16.18 -2.56
C HIS A 190 -1.11 16.81 -3.96
N MET A 191 -0.17 16.41 -4.82
CA MET A 191 -0.07 16.93 -6.18
C MET A 191 -1.33 16.62 -7.01
N VAL A 192 -1.93 15.44 -6.85
CA VAL A 192 -3.21 15.15 -7.52
C VAL A 192 -4.34 16.06 -7.02
N GLU A 193 -4.39 16.36 -5.72
CA GLU A 193 -5.36 17.31 -5.15
C GLU A 193 -5.16 18.74 -5.70
N ASP A 194 -3.92 19.13 -5.93
CA ASP A 194 -3.54 20.42 -6.54
C ASP A 194 -3.75 20.44 -8.08
N GLY A 195 -4.15 19.31 -8.69
CA GLY A 195 -4.36 19.18 -10.14
C GLY A 195 -3.09 18.89 -10.95
N GLU A 196 -1.96 18.61 -10.29
CA GLU A 196 -0.65 18.36 -10.87
C GLU A 196 -0.40 16.87 -11.15
N VAL A 197 -1.31 16.23 -11.88
CA VAL A 197 -1.31 14.77 -12.12
C VAL A 197 -0.04 14.29 -12.84
N ASP A 198 0.47 15.06 -13.80
CA ASP A 198 1.68 14.68 -14.54
C ASP A 198 2.92 14.64 -13.63
N LEU A 199 3.04 15.61 -12.73
CA LEU A 199 4.15 15.66 -11.78
C LEU A 199 4.02 14.56 -10.72
N ALA A 200 2.80 14.29 -10.24
CA ALA A 200 2.52 13.16 -9.35
C ALA A 200 2.94 11.83 -9.99
N SER A 201 2.64 11.63 -11.28
CA SER A 201 3.00 10.43 -12.04
C SER A 201 4.52 10.31 -12.17
N ALA A 202 5.22 11.39 -12.54
CA ALA A 202 6.68 11.42 -12.65
C ALA A 202 7.34 11.08 -11.31
N LEU A 203 6.80 11.59 -10.20
CA LEU A 203 7.31 11.37 -8.86
C LEU A 203 7.18 9.90 -8.42
N ILE A 204 6.05 9.25 -8.73
CA ILE A 204 5.86 7.81 -8.52
C ILE A 204 6.85 6.99 -9.35
N LEU A 205 6.98 7.31 -10.64
CA LEU A 205 7.85 6.57 -11.55
C LEU A 205 9.33 6.65 -11.14
N ASN A 206 9.79 7.82 -10.69
CA ASN A 206 11.17 8.03 -10.25
C ASN A 206 11.48 7.33 -8.92
N ALA A 207 10.51 7.21 -8.01
CA ALA A 207 10.71 6.52 -6.73
C ALA A 207 10.55 5.00 -6.81
N PHE A 208 9.94 4.47 -7.88
CA PHE A 208 9.68 3.04 -8.02
C PHE A 208 10.93 2.14 -7.97
N PRO A 209 12.10 2.51 -8.55
CA PRO A 209 13.32 1.72 -8.43
C PRO A 209 13.73 1.41 -6.97
N ASP A 210 13.49 2.36 -6.06
CA ASP A 210 13.80 2.28 -4.62
C ASP A 210 12.69 1.61 -3.79
N TRP A 211 11.57 1.25 -4.41
CA TRP A 211 10.60 0.39 -3.77
C TRP A 211 11.17 -1.02 -3.61
N HIS A 212 11.06 -1.56 -2.39
CA HIS A 212 11.55 -2.88 -2.04
C HIS A 212 10.44 -3.69 -1.37
N PRO A 213 10.33 -4.98 -1.73
CA PRO A 213 9.35 -5.87 -1.12
C PRO A 213 9.69 -6.10 0.36
N TYR A 214 8.70 -5.99 1.23
CA TYR A 214 8.84 -6.25 2.66
C TYR A 214 8.92 -7.76 2.95
N GLU A 215 8.15 -8.56 2.22
CA GLU A 215 8.04 -10.01 2.37
C GLU A 215 7.96 -10.70 1.00
N VAL A 216 8.06 -12.03 0.99
CA VAL A 216 8.02 -12.81 -0.27
C VAL A 216 6.72 -12.67 -1.07
N TRP A 217 5.62 -12.27 -0.42
CA TRP A 217 4.31 -12.06 -1.04
C TRP A 217 4.08 -10.61 -1.51
N ASP A 218 4.93 -9.67 -1.09
CA ASP A 218 4.83 -8.24 -1.41
C ASP A 218 5.51 -8.02 -2.76
N VAL A 219 4.79 -8.28 -3.85
CA VAL A 219 5.34 -8.32 -5.22
C VAL A 219 5.09 -7.04 -5.99
N ALA A 220 4.15 -6.20 -5.54
CA ALA A 220 3.88 -4.91 -6.18
C ALA A 220 3.39 -3.86 -5.15
N PRO A 221 3.83 -2.60 -5.26
CA PRO A 221 3.39 -1.56 -4.34
C PRO A 221 1.89 -1.29 -4.48
N THR A 222 1.17 -1.33 -3.37
CA THR A 222 -0.30 -1.30 -3.36
C THR A 222 -0.88 0.12 -3.22
N GLY A 223 -0.13 1.02 -2.58
CA GLY A 223 -0.56 2.40 -2.29
C GLY A 223 -1.21 3.12 -3.49
N PRO A 224 -0.54 3.23 -4.65
CA PRO A 224 -1.07 3.99 -5.78
C PRO A 224 -2.40 3.46 -6.36
N VAL A 225 -2.63 2.15 -6.29
CA VAL A 225 -3.81 1.50 -6.89
C VAL A 225 -4.97 1.31 -5.91
N VAL A 226 -4.67 1.24 -4.62
CA VAL A 226 -5.68 1.10 -3.55
C VAL A 226 -6.28 2.46 -3.16
N GLN A 227 -5.55 3.55 -3.40
CA GLN A 227 -5.92 4.90 -2.98
C GLN A 227 -6.61 5.67 -4.11
N PRO A 228 -7.92 5.98 -4.03
CA PRO A 228 -8.65 6.67 -5.10
C PRO A 228 -8.04 8.01 -5.47
N ARG A 229 -7.47 8.73 -4.49
CA ARG A 229 -6.81 10.02 -4.72
C ARG A 229 -5.52 9.89 -5.52
N LEU A 230 -4.81 8.76 -5.43
CA LEU A 230 -3.60 8.52 -6.21
C LEU A 230 -3.90 7.89 -7.58
N ARG A 231 -5.08 7.27 -7.74
CA ARG A 231 -5.44 6.57 -8.98
C ARG A 231 -5.24 7.40 -10.25
N PRO A 232 -5.56 8.72 -10.30
CA PRO A 232 -5.31 9.55 -11.49
C PRO A 232 -3.84 9.60 -11.90
N ALA A 233 -2.90 9.48 -10.96
CA ALA A 233 -1.46 9.48 -11.23
C ALA A 233 -0.92 8.10 -11.66
N VAL A 234 -1.75 7.05 -11.68
CA VAL A 234 -1.32 5.71 -12.11
C VAL A 234 -1.56 5.55 -13.61
N THR A 235 -0.62 6.04 -14.40
CA THR A 235 -0.65 5.97 -15.87
C THR A 235 -0.37 4.55 -16.38
N PRO A 236 -0.62 4.26 -17.69
CA PRO A 236 -0.21 3.01 -18.31
C PRO A 236 1.29 2.72 -18.16
N GLU A 237 2.15 3.74 -18.24
CA GLU A 237 3.60 3.61 -18.12
C GLU A 237 4.01 3.16 -16.72
N ILE A 238 3.39 3.72 -15.67
CA ILE A 238 3.63 3.28 -14.29
C ILE A 238 3.16 1.84 -14.10
N ARG A 239 1.98 1.51 -14.64
CA ARG A 239 1.45 0.13 -14.59
C ARG A 239 2.39 -0.85 -15.28
N GLU A 240 2.91 -0.52 -16.46
CA GLU A 240 3.87 -1.34 -17.19
C GLU A 240 5.18 -1.49 -16.41
N ALA A 241 5.72 -0.40 -15.86
CA ALA A 241 6.93 -0.43 -15.06
C ALA A 241 6.79 -1.33 -13.81
N VAL A 242 5.66 -1.22 -13.11
CA VAL A 242 5.39 -2.04 -11.92
C VAL A 242 5.21 -3.51 -12.29
N LEU A 243 4.29 -3.81 -13.22
CA LEU A 243 4.00 -5.18 -13.60
C LEU A 243 5.18 -5.88 -14.27
N GLY A 244 6.05 -5.14 -14.98
CA GLY A 244 7.26 -5.66 -15.60
C GLY A 244 8.36 -6.06 -14.62
N ARG A 245 8.31 -5.59 -13.37
CA ARG A 245 9.29 -5.92 -12.31
C ARG A 245 8.79 -7.02 -11.35
N VAL A 246 7.54 -7.46 -11.50
CA VAL A 246 6.95 -8.51 -10.66
C VAL A 246 7.74 -9.81 -10.83
N ASP A 247 8.28 -10.31 -9.72
CA ASP A 247 8.96 -11.61 -9.65
C ASP A 247 8.28 -12.48 -8.60
N ILE A 248 7.61 -13.53 -9.07
CA ILE A 248 6.87 -14.49 -8.22
C ILE A 248 7.70 -15.74 -7.89
N SER A 249 8.94 -15.85 -8.37
CA SER A 249 9.77 -17.06 -8.21
C SER A 249 10.08 -17.42 -6.76
N ARG A 250 9.96 -16.43 -5.86
CA ARG A 250 10.20 -16.58 -4.42
C ARG A 250 8.94 -16.95 -3.63
N ILE A 251 7.77 -16.98 -4.28
CA ILE A 251 6.51 -17.30 -3.62
C ILE A 251 6.40 -18.82 -3.44
N PRO A 252 6.18 -19.30 -2.20
CA PRO A 252 6.00 -20.72 -1.96
C PRO A 252 4.86 -21.32 -2.81
N GLY A 253 5.12 -22.45 -3.47
CA GLY A 253 4.12 -23.16 -4.27
C GLY A 253 4.07 -22.80 -5.77
N VAL A 254 4.83 -21.79 -6.21
CA VAL A 254 4.88 -21.28 -7.60
C VAL A 254 5.95 -21.97 -8.47
N ALA A 255 6.75 -22.88 -7.88
CA ALA A 255 7.82 -23.61 -8.57
C ALA A 255 7.33 -24.77 -9.45
#